data_AF-A0AAP6H1K4-F1
#
_entry.id   AF-A0AAP6H1K4-F1
#
_cell.length_a   1.000
_cell.length_b   1.000
_cell.length_c   1.000
_cell.angle_alpha   90.00
_cell.angle_beta   90.00
_cell.angle_gamma   90.00
#
_symmetry.space_group_name_H-M   'P 1'
#
loop_
_entity.id
_entity.type
_entity.pdbx_description
1 polymer ?
#
loop_
_entity_poly.entity_id
_entity_poly.type
_entity_poly.pdbx_seq_one_letter_code
_entity_poly.pdbx_strand_id
1 'polypeptide(L)' 'MAGTPRDGQVLPLSPNRFVSPDIDGLQVEFHRDAHGRVNALSVVHGEGHARYVRKRT' A
#
# COMPACT_ATOMS: atom_id res chain seq x y z
N MET A 1 17.97 -10.81 0.47
CA MET A 1 18.40 -10.29 1.79
C MET A 1 17.27 -9.43 2.33
N ALA A 2 16.81 -9.65 3.56
CA ALA A 2 15.84 -8.75 4.18
C ALA A 2 16.52 -7.38 4.43
N GLY A 3 15.85 -6.28 4.08
CA GLY A 3 16.33 -4.93 4.36
C GLY A 3 17.12 -4.22 3.25
N THR A 4 17.30 -4.83 2.06
CA THR A 4 17.82 -4.09 0.90
C THR A 4 16.70 -3.21 0.31
N PRO A 5 16.87 -1.87 0.22
CA PRO A 5 15.91 -1.01 -0.44
C PRO A 5 15.74 -1.45 -1.89
N ARG A 6 14.49 -1.57 -2.34
CA ARG A 6 14.15 -1.81 -3.73
C ARG A 6 13.34 -0.64 -4.23
N ASP A 7 13.87 0.03 -5.25
CA ASP A 7 13.09 0.97 -6.04
C ASP A 7 12.36 0.18 -7.12
N GLY A 8 11.08 0.47 -7.31
CA GLY A 8 10.23 -0.22 -8.27
C GLY A 8 9.10 0.70 -8.73
N GLN A 9 8.59 0.44 -9.93
CA GLN A 9 7.52 1.28 -10.47
C GLN A 9 6.24 1.03 -9.69
N VAL A 10 5.53 2.10 -9.32
CA VAL A 10 4.20 2.01 -8.69
C VAL A 10 3.15 2.32 -9.75
N LEU A 11 2.36 1.30 -10.10
CA LEU A 11 1.34 1.35 -11.13
C LEU A 11 -0.06 1.46 -10.51
N PRO A 12 -0.91 2.38 -10.98
CA PRO A 12 -2.29 2.44 -10.52
C PRO A 12 -3.12 1.29 -11.13
N LEU A 13 -3.84 0.56 -10.29
CA LEU A 13 -4.86 -0.42 -10.71
C LEU A 13 -6.28 0.16 -10.62
N SER A 14 -6.51 1.02 -9.63
CA SER A 14 -7.76 1.76 -9.44
C SER A 14 -7.46 3.04 -8.63
N PRO A 15 -8.40 3.98 -8.45
CA PRO A 15 -8.15 5.23 -7.72
C PRO A 15 -7.54 5.07 -6.32
N ASN A 16 -7.74 3.91 -5.68
CA ASN A 16 -7.24 3.63 -4.34
C ASN A 16 -6.27 2.45 -4.28
N ARG A 17 -5.99 1.76 -5.39
CA ARG A 17 -5.15 0.54 -5.40
C ARG A 17 -3.99 0.69 -6.35
N PHE A 18 -2.80 0.39 -5.86
CA PHE A 18 -1.54 0.47 -6.57
C PHE A 18 -0.77 -0.84 -6.42
N VAL A 19 0.01 -1.18 -7.44
CA VAL A 19 0.87 -2.38 -7.45
C VAL A 19 2.29 -1.99 -7.89
N SER A 20 3.29 -2.63 -7.31
CA SER A 20 4.64 -2.63 -7.85
C SER A 20 5.05 -4.05 -8.21
N PRO A 21 4.99 -4.42 -9.51
CA PRO A 21 5.40 -5.75 -9.96
C PRO A 21 6.86 -6.06 -9.63
N ASP A 22 7.70 -5.02 -9.61
CA ASP A 22 9.16 -5.13 -9.42
C ASP A 22 9.56 -5.38 -7.96
N ILE A 23 8.63 -5.19 -7.02
CA ILE A 23 8.87 -5.34 -5.57
C ILE A 23 8.02 -6.51 -5.04
N ASP A 24 8.36 -7.73 -5.45
CA ASP A 24 7.71 -8.99 -5.01
C ASP A 24 6.16 -8.92 -5.03
N GLY A 25 5.59 -8.24 -6.04
CA GLY A 25 4.14 -8.06 -6.15
C GLY A 25 3.52 -7.19 -5.05
N LEU A 26 4.27 -6.21 -4.53
CA LEU A 26 3.81 -5.22 -3.55
C LEU A 26 2.48 -4.61 -4.01
N GLN A 27 1.48 -4.64 -3.13
CA GLN A 27 0.21 -3.98 -3.35
C GLN A 27 -0.08 -3.02 -2.19
N VAL A 28 -0.56 -1.83 -2.54
CA VAL A 28 -0.97 -0.81 -1.58
C VAL A 28 -2.40 -0.40 -1.89
N GLU A 29 -3.26 -0.43 -0.87
CA GLU A 29 -4.64 0.01 -0.97
C GLU A 29 -4.95 1.09 0.07
N PHE A 30 -5.38 2.26 -0.41
CA PHE A 30 -5.75 3.40 0.41
C PHE A 30 -7.24 3.38 0.76
N HIS A 31 -7.55 3.45 2.04
CA HIS A 31 -8.91 3.54 2.55
C HIS A 31 -9.24 4.99 2.83
N ARG A 32 -10.36 5.47 2.29
CA ARG A 32 -10.82 6.86 2.46
C ARG A 32 -12.11 6.89 3.26
N ASP A 33 -12.30 7.94 4.05
CA ASP A 33 -13.56 8.23 4.71
C ASP A 33 -14.60 8.85 3.74
N ALA A 34 -15.79 9.14 4.25
CA ALA A 34 -16.88 9.74 3.49
C ALA A 34 -16.55 11.12 2.89
N HIS A 35 -15.49 11.79 3.37
CA HIS A 35 -15.02 13.08 2.85
C HIS A 35 -13.84 12.91 1.88
N GLY A 36 -13.52 11.68 1.48
CA GLY A 36 -12.41 11.36 0.59
C GLY A 36 -11.03 11.42 1.24
N ARG A 37 -10.94 11.60 2.56
CA ARG A 37 -9.65 11.67 3.28
C ARG A 37 -9.14 10.28 3.58
N VAL A 38 -7.86 10.03 3.30
CA VAL A 38 -7.21 8.74 3.63
C VAL A 38 -7.16 8.57 5.14
N ASN A 39 -7.78 7.50 5.65
CA ASN A 39 -7.82 7.16 7.07
C ASN A 39 -7.11 5.84 7.41
N ALA A 40 -6.80 5.02 6.42
CA ALA A 40 -5.99 3.82 6.58
C ALA A 40 -5.33 3.43 5.25
N LEU A 41 -4.33 2.55 5.32
CA LEU A 41 -3.78 1.86 4.16
C LEU A 41 -3.49 0.40 4.50
N SER A 42 -3.69 -0.48 3.53
CA SER A 42 -3.26 -1.87 3.58
C SER A 42 -2.07 -2.08 2.65
N VAL A 43 -1.07 -2.85 3.10
CA VAL A 43 0.09 -3.26 2.31
C VAL A 43 0.14 -4.78 2.27
N VAL A 44 0.30 -5.34 1.07
CA VAL A 44 0.60 -6.76 0.85
C VAL A 44 1.95 -6.85 0.14
N HIS A 45 2.83 -7.73 0.59
CA HIS A 45 4.13 -7.99 -0.03
C HIS A 45 4.48 -9.47 0.12
N GLY A 46 4.45 -10.25 -0.97
CA GLY A 46 4.46 -11.71 -0.90
C GLY A 46 3.33 -12.22 0.00
N GLU A 47 3.67 -13.02 1.01
CA GLU A 47 2.72 -13.52 2.03
C GLU A 47 2.47 -12.53 3.19
N GLY A 48 3.26 -11.45 3.26
CA GLY A 48 3.14 -10.44 4.31
C GLY A 48 1.94 -9.53 4.08
N HIS A 49 1.18 -9.25 5.15
CA HIS A 49 0.06 -8.30 5.13
C HIS A 49 0.11 -7.40 6.36
N ALA A 50 -0.02 -6.09 6.13
CA ALA A 50 -0.08 -5.08 7.18
C ALA A 50 -1.22 -4.08 6.93
N ARG A 51 -1.86 -3.63 8.01
CA ARG A 51 -2.89 -2.58 7.97
C ARG A 51 -2.49 -1.45 8.92
N TYR A 52 -2.36 -0.26 8.37
CA TYR A 52 -2.04 0.95 9.11
C TYR A 52 -3.26 1.84 9.16
N VAL A 53 -3.63 2.29 10.36
CA VAL A 53 -4.77 3.18 10.58
C VAL A 53 -4.23 4.52 11.09
N ARG A 54 -4.73 5.61 10.51
CA ARG A 54 -4.45 6.96 11.02
C ARG A 54 -5.13 7.10 12.38
N LYS A 55 -4.33 7.19 13.45
CA LYS A 55 -4.85 7.60 14.77
C LYS A 55 -5.32 9.05 14.69
N ARG A 56 -6.53 9.31 15.20
CA ARG A 56 -7.00 10.67 15.46
C ARG A 56 -6.39 11.08 16.79
N THR A 57 -5.60 12.16 16.77
CA THR A 57 -5.07 12.81 17.97
C THR A 57 -6.15 13.64 18.64
#